data_AF-A0A6A7N490-F1
#
_entry.id   AF-A0A6A7N490-F1
#
_cell.length_a   1.000
_cell.length_b   1.000
_cell.length_c   1.000
_cell.angle_alpha   90.00
_cell.angle_beta   90.00
_cell.angle_gamma   90.00
#
_symmetry.space_group_name_H-M   'P 1'
#
loop_
_entity.id
_entity.type
_entity.pdbx_description
1 polymer ?
#
loop_
_entity_poly.entity_id
_entity_poly.type
_entity_poly.pdbx_seq_one_letter_code
_entity_poly.pdbx_strand_id
1 'polypeptide(L)'
;MSVTSTYSFIQGFFNGVFVGQNTVSAADQPFSESAPGSGVFTVHRPNGENLVDLGKLINTNANVGMVAKQLIAAGASLTSGIRVQAMPWISVPYFAQSPAAHKPFDMLAKVNFDFHIETPWFCSDIDGTISVFLFMFLDGQKHLHVTVDGSWFSFDGGAPFCAGPASDALKAAMPAVRKQVQDLLPQLTSAIANVKFSKPYFLPGNGTKTAGPFVQNASADVSLGLLLA
;
A
#
# COMPACT_ATOMS: atom_id res chain seq x y z
N MET A 1 -10.93 20.55 11.73
CA MET A 1 -11.42 21.42 10.64
C MET A 1 -11.61 20.58 9.39
N SER A 2 -12.73 20.77 8.69
CA SER A 2 -13.04 20.05 7.47
C SER A 2 -12.20 20.62 6.33
N VAL A 3 -11.76 19.76 5.41
CA VAL A 3 -10.97 20.17 4.24
C VAL A 3 -11.48 19.50 2.97
N THR A 4 -11.39 20.22 1.87
CA THR A 4 -11.43 19.65 0.53
C THR A 4 -10.02 19.38 0.09
N SER A 5 -9.66 18.12 -0.10
CA SER A 5 -8.38 17.70 -0.66
C SER A 5 -8.53 17.44 -2.14
N THR A 6 -7.77 18.15 -2.98
CA THR A 6 -7.69 17.96 -4.42
C THR A 6 -6.30 17.45 -4.77
N TYR A 7 -6.21 16.36 -5.54
CA TYR A 7 -4.95 15.71 -5.90
C TYR A 7 -4.81 15.60 -7.41
N SER A 8 -3.70 16.12 -7.92
CA SER A 8 -3.30 16.05 -9.32
C SER A 8 -2.08 15.15 -9.46
N PHE A 9 -2.26 13.97 -10.05
CA PHE A 9 -1.20 12.98 -10.21
C PHE A 9 -0.38 13.23 -11.47
N ILE A 10 0.95 13.15 -11.34
CA ILE A 10 1.87 13.34 -12.48
C ILE A 10 2.11 12.00 -13.20
N GLN A 11 2.04 10.87 -12.49
CA GLN A 11 2.40 9.54 -13.03
C GLN A 11 1.36 8.45 -12.72
N GLY A 12 0.09 8.74 -13.05
CA GLY A 12 -1.03 7.80 -12.87
C GLY A 12 -1.69 7.90 -11.50
N PHE A 13 -2.92 7.39 -11.40
CA PHE A 13 -3.74 7.52 -10.19
C PHE A 13 -3.14 6.73 -9.03
N PHE A 14 -2.89 7.40 -7.89
CA PHE A 14 -2.18 6.84 -6.73
C PHE A 14 -0.74 6.35 -7.00
N ASN A 15 -0.11 6.81 -8.08
CA ASN A 15 1.29 6.47 -8.38
C ASN A 15 2.12 7.71 -8.74
N GLY A 16 3.37 7.69 -8.26
CA GLY A 16 4.37 8.71 -8.44
C GLY A 16 4.10 10.01 -7.69
N VAL A 17 4.75 11.07 -8.16
CA VAL A 17 4.61 12.41 -7.60
C VAL A 17 3.21 12.94 -7.88
N PHE A 18 2.63 13.61 -6.89
CA PHE A 18 1.37 14.33 -7.03
C PHE A 18 1.46 15.71 -6.37
N VAL A 19 0.62 16.62 -6.83
CA VAL A 19 0.37 17.91 -6.19
C VAL A 19 -0.95 17.81 -5.45
N GLY A 20 -0.91 17.94 -4.13
CA GLY A 20 -2.08 18.01 -3.27
C GLY A 20 -2.41 19.47 -2.92
N GLN A 21 -3.69 19.81 -2.87
CA GLN A 21 -4.18 21.08 -2.40
C GLN A 21 -5.31 20.86 -1.41
N ASN A 22 -5.13 21.35 -0.18
CA ASN A 22 -6.18 21.32 0.83
C ASN A 22 -6.80 22.70 1.00
N THR A 23 -8.10 22.81 0.76
CA THR A 23 -8.89 24.01 1.01
C THR A 23 -9.73 23.80 2.26
N VAL A 24 -9.51 24.66 3.25
CA VAL A 24 -10.23 24.64 4.52
C VAL A 24 -11.69 25.07 4.31
N SER A 25 -12.62 24.34 4.91
CA SER A 25 -14.01 24.78 5.02
C SER A 25 -14.27 25.40 6.40
N ALA A 26 -15.04 26.49 6.42
CA ALA A 26 -15.49 27.14 7.66
C ALA A 26 -16.55 26.32 8.41
N ALA A 27 -17.32 25.50 7.70
CA ALA A 27 -18.30 24.58 8.26
C ALA A 27 -17.95 23.12 7.93
N ASP A 28 -18.35 22.19 8.78
CA ASP A 28 -18.19 20.77 8.45
C ASP A 28 -19.10 20.41 7.27
N GLN A 29 -18.55 19.65 6.34
CA GLN A 29 -19.23 19.22 5.11
C GLN A 29 -19.34 17.69 5.15
N PRO A 30 -20.42 17.10 4.60
CA PRO A 30 -20.50 15.66 4.46
C PRO A 30 -19.30 15.10 3.69
N PHE A 31 -18.94 13.86 4.00
CA PHE A 31 -17.93 13.15 3.22
C PHE A 31 -18.41 13.00 1.77
N SER A 32 -17.54 13.29 0.81
CA SER A 32 -17.74 12.94 -0.60
C SER A 32 -16.40 12.73 -1.30
N GLU A 33 -16.39 11.94 -2.36
CA GLU A 33 -15.21 11.72 -3.19
C GLU A 33 -15.59 11.79 -4.67
N SER A 34 -14.63 12.15 -5.52
CA SER A 34 -14.82 12.12 -6.97
C SER A 34 -15.03 10.69 -7.46
N ALA A 35 -15.80 10.55 -8.54
CA ALA A 35 -16.03 9.24 -9.16
C ALA A 35 -14.71 8.60 -9.63
N PRO A 36 -14.60 7.25 -9.62
CA PRO A 36 -13.44 6.56 -10.15
C PRO A 36 -13.11 6.99 -11.59
N GLY A 37 -11.82 7.14 -11.89
CA GLY A 37 -11.35 7.53 -13.23
C GLY A 37 -11.35 9.04 -13.51
N SER A 38 -11.69 9.88 -12.53
CA SER A 38 -11.45 11.32 -12.64
C SER A 38 -9.95 11.59 -12.73
N GLY A 39 -9.51 12.40 -13.71
CA GLY A 39 -8.09 12.79 -13.85
C GLY A 39 -7.55 13.59 -12.66
N VAL A 40 -8.45 14.07 -11.80
CA VAL A 40 -8.17 14.72 -10.52
C VAL A 40 -8.98 14.02 -9.44
N PHE A 41 -8.33 13.60 -8.35
CA PHE A 41 -9.03 13.03 -7.19
C PHE A 41 -9.44 14.15 -6.25
N THR A 42 -10.72 14.25 -5.89
CA THR A 42 -11.20 15.25 -4.92
C THR A 42 -11.93 14.56 -3.79
N VAL A 43 -11.62 14.91 -2.54
CA VAL A 43 -12.27 14.36 -1.35
C VAL A 43 -12.64 15.47 -0.39
N HIS A 44 -13.92 15.55 -0.01
CA HIS A 44 -14.39 16.34 1.12
C HIS A 44 -14.25 15.51 2.39
N ARG A 45 -13.43 16.00 3.32
CA ARG A 45 -12.96 15.25 4.48
C ARG A 45 -13.48 15.92 5.76
N PRO A 46 -14.52 15.35 6.40
CA PRO A 46 -15.19 15.96 7.54
C PRO A 46 -14.28 16.02 8.79
N ASN A 47 -14.74 16.71 9.83
CA ASN A 47 -14.00 16.81 11.09
C ASN A 47 -13.81 15.46 11.80
N GLY A 48 -14.81 14.58 11.74
CA GLY A 48 -14.82 13.27 12.41
C GLY A 48 -14.06 12.15 11.68
N GLU A 49 -13.26 12.48 10.67
CA GLU A 49 -12.36 11.52 10.01
C GLU A 49 -11.12 11.28 10.87
N ASN A 50 -10.77 10.01 11.06
CA ASN A 50 -9.50 9.59 11.61
C ASN A 50 -8.57 9.14 10.48
N LEU A 51 -7.28 9.49 10.58
CA LEU A 51 -6.29 9.21 9.56
C LEU A 51 -5.23 8.27 10.08
N VAL A 52 -4.91 7.25 9.29
CA VAL A 52 -3.79 6.36 9.53
C VAL A 52 -2.80 6.48 8.39
N ASP A 53 -1.62 7.02 8.69
CA ASP A 53 -0.48 7.03 7.77
C ASP A 53 0.11 5.61 7.70
N LEU A 54 -0.26 4.85 6.65
CA LEU A 54 0.14 3.46 6.51
C LEU A 54 1.64 3.33 6.23
N GLY A 55 2.22 4.29 5.51
CA GLY A 55 3.65 4.34 5.24
C GLY A 55 4.45 4.39 6.54
N LYS A 56 4.13 5.35 7.41
CA LYS A 56 4.78 5.49 8.72
C LYS A 56 4.54 4.30 9.65
N LEU A 57 3.34 3.71 9.58
CA LEU A 57 2.97 2.57 10.43
C LEU A 57 3.72 1.29 10.04
N ILE A 58 3.95 1.08 8.75
CA ILE A 58 4.57 -0.14 8.22
C ILE A 58 6.09 0.01 8.06
N ASN A 59 6.57 1.17 7.60
CA ASN A 59 7.98 1.44 7.36
C ASN A 59 8.73 1.84 8.65
N THR A 60 8.89 0.86 9.54
CA THR A 60 9.66 1.02 10.78
C THR A 60 10.98 0.25 10.68
N ASN A 61 12.01 0.68 11.42
CA ASN A 61 13.29 -0.03 11.46
C ASN A 61 13.14 -1.50 11.88
N ALA A 62 12.18 -1.80 12.76
CA ALA A 62 11.89 -3.16 13.19
C ALA A 62 11.34 -4.02 12.02
N ASN A 63 10.35 -3.49 11.29
CA ASN A 63 9.75 -4.19 10.16
C ASN A 63 10.74 -4.35 9.00
N VAL A 64 11.51 -3.31 8.69
CA VAL A 64 12.59 -3.34 7.70
C VAL A 64 13.63 -4.41 8.05
N GLY A 65 14.09 -4.44 9.31
CA GLY A 65 15.04 -5.45 9.78
C GLY A 65 14.48 -6.88 9.71
N MET A 66 13.20 -7.06 9.99
CA MET A 66 12.52 -8.35 9.85
C MET A 66 12.46 -8.82 8.39
N VAL A 67 12.07 -7.93 7.46
CA VAL A 67 12.05 -8.22 6.02
C VAL A 67 13.46 -8.55 5.52
N ALA A 68 14.45 -7.73 5.87
CA ALA A 68 15.85 -7.96 5.51
C ALA A 68 16.35 -9.34 5.96
N LYS A 69 15.99 -9.78 7.18
CA LYS A 69 16.35 -11.12 7.69
C LYS A 69 15.74 -12.25 6.85
N GLN A 70 14.50 -12.11 6.41
CA GLN A 70 13.84 -13.11 5.55
C GLN A 70 14.47 -13.14 4.15
N LEU A 71 14.82 -11.98 3.59
CA LEU A 71 15.52 -11.89 2.30
C LEU A 71 16.90 -12.54 2.36
N ILE A 72 17.68 -12.28 3.42
CA ILE A 72 19.00 -12.89 3.60
C ILE A 72 18.90 -14.42 3.63
N ALA A 73 17.89 -14.97 4.31
CA ALA A 73 17.64 -16.41 4.32
C ALA A 73 17.30 -16.98 2.93
N ALA A 74 16.80 -16.15 2.01
CA ALA A 74 16.51 -16.48 0.63
C ALA A 74 17.66 -16.16 -0.35
N GLY A 75 18.83 -15.73 0.14
CA GLY A 75 19.96 -15.34 -0.71
C GLY A 75 19.80 -13.97 -1.39
N ALA A 76 18.93 -13.12 -0.86
CA ALA A 76 18.67 -11.77 -1.35
C ALA A 76 19.03 -10.72 -0.29
N SER A 77 19.24 -9.49 -0.74
CA SER A 77 19.46 -8.33 0.11
C SER A 77 18.34 -7.30 -0.11
N LEU A 78 17.96 -6.59 0.96
CA LEU A 78 16.99 -5.51 0.88
C LEU A 78 17.69 -4.24 0.40
N THR A 79 17.21 -3.61 -0.68
CA THR A 79 17.84 -2.41 -1.27
C THR A 79 17.03 -1.13 -1.07
N SER A 80 15.89 -1.22 -0.39
CA SER A 80 15.00 -0.08 -0.15
C SER A 80 14.30 -0.18 1.21
N GLY A 81 13.62 0.91 1.61
CA GLY A 81 12.66 0.85 2.70
C GLY A 81 11.35 0.15 2.28
N ILE A 82 10.43 0.00 3.23
CA ILE A 82 9.09 -0.53 2.92
C ILE A 82 8.19 0.63 2.48
N ARG A 83 7.51 0.47 1.35
CA ARG A 83 6.58 1.47 0.79
C ARG A 83 5.17 0.93 0.79
N VAL A 84 4.19 1.83 0.87
CA VAL A 84 2.77 1.46 0.83
C VAL A 84 2.06 2.32 -0.20
N GLN A 85 1.36 1.66 -1.14
CA GLN A 85 0.63 2.29 -2.24
C GLN A 85 -0.81 1.79 -2.26
N ALA A 86 -1.74 2.56 -2.83
CA ALA A 86 -3.08 2.06 -3.15
C ALA A 86 -3.08 1.46 -4.56
N MET A 87 -3.73 0.32 -4.76
CA MET A 87 -3.88 -0.31 -6.07
C MET A 87 -5.30 -0.87 -6.23
N PRO A 88 -6.04 -0.53 -7.31
CA PRO A 88 -7.32 -1.16 -7.56
C PRO A 88 -7.13 -2.63 -7.93
N TRP A 89 -8.10 -3.48 -7.57
CA TRP A 89 -8.07 -4.92 -7.80
C TRP A 89 -7.74 -5.28 -9.25
N ILE A 90 -8.32 -4.58 -10.23
CA ILE A 90 -8.07 -4.80 -11.65
C ILE A 90 -6.60 -4.61 -12.07
N SER A 91 -5.82 -3.86 -11.29
CA SER A 91 -4.40 -3.60 -11.53
C SER A 91 -3.46 -4.52 -10.75
N VAL A 92 -4.00 -5.42 -9.92
CA VAL A 92 -3.19 -6.39 -9.18
C VAL A 92 -2.63 -7.44 -10.15
N PRO A 93 -1.33 -7.80 -10.09
CA PRO A 93 -0.69 -8.68 -11.08
C PRO A 93 -1.35 -10.05 -11.28
N TYR A 94 -1.99 -10.59 -10.24
CA TYR A 94 -2.68 -11.88 -10.26
C TYR A 94 -4.20 -11.76 -10.44
N PHE A 95 -4.73 -10.58 -10.81
CA PHE A 95 -6.15 -10.35 -11.07
C PHE A 95 -6.77 -11.43 -11.98
N ALA A 96 -6.10 -11.74 -13.09
CA ALA A 96 -6.58 -12.68 -14.10
C ALA A 96 -6.77 -14.12 -13.57
N GLN A 97 -6.15 -14.47 -12.44
CA GLN A 97 -6.29 -15.80 -11.84
C GLN A 97 -7.62 -15.97 -11.10
N SER A 98 -8.20 -14.88 -10.59
CA SER A 98 -9.47 -14.91 -9.88
C SER A 98 -10.19 -13.56 -9.98
N PRO A 99 -10.61 -13.13 -11.19
CA PRO A 99 -11.11 -11.77 -11.42
C PRO A 99 -12.35 -11.41 -10.57
N ALA A 100 -13.10 -12.41 -10.12
CA ALA A 100 -14.29 -12.27 -9.29
C ALA A 100 -14.02 -12.26 -7.77
N ALA A 101 -12.76 -12.33 -7.32
CA ALA A 101 -12.42 -12.31 -5.89
C ALA A 101 -12.82 -10.99 -5.20
N HIS A 102 -12.70 -9.86 -5.91
CA HIS A 102 -13.10 -8.53 -5.48
C HIS A 102 -13.80 -7.79 -6.61
N LYS A 103 -14.43 -6.64 -6.33
CA LYS A 103 -14.91 -5.75 -7.39
C LYS A 103 -13.70 -5.09 -8.07
N PRO A 104 -13.76 -4.79 -9.39
CA PRO A 104 -12.62 -4.26 -10.13
C PRO A 104 -11.92 -3.03 -9.52
N PHE A 105 -12.68 -2.16 -8.86
CA PHE A 105 -12.17 -0.93 -8.25
C PHE A 105 -12.09 -1.00 -6.72
N ASP A 106 -12.25 -2.19 -6.11
CA ASP A 106 -11.90 -2.37 -4.72
C ASP A 106 -10.39 -2.09 -4.57
N MET A 107 -10.04 -1.25 -3.60
CA MET A 107 -8.67 -0.78 -3.40
C MET A 107 -7.95 -1.69 -2.40
N LEU A 108 -6.76 -2.15 -2.78
CA LEU A 108 -5.84 -2.89 -1.91
C LEU A 108 -4.67 -1.98 -1.55
N ALA A 109 -4.11 -2.16 -0.36
CA ALA A 109 -2.80 -1.59 -0.04
C ALA A 109 -1.69 -2.53 -0.50
N LYS A 110 -0.88 -2.06 -1.43
CA LYS A 110 0.33 -2.73 -1.90
C LYS A 110 1.50 -2.31 -1.02
N VAL A 111 1.89 -3.19 -0.10
CA VAL A 111 3.13 -3.08 0.67
C VAL A 111 4.26 -3.65 -0.17
N ASN A 112 5.27 -2.86 -0.52
CA ASN A 112 6.34 -3.33 -1.40
C ASN A 112 7.73 -2.86 -0.97
N PHE A 113 8.73 -3.60 -1.42
CA PHE A 113 10.14 -3.32 -1.19
C PHE A 113 11.00 -3.98 -2.28
N ASP A 114 12.11 -3.33 -2.59
CA ASP A 114 13.07 -3.79 -3.58
C ASP A 114 14.14 -4.68 -2.96
N PHE A 115 14.58 -5.66 -3.73
CA PHE A 115 15.63 -6.59 -3.36
C PHE A 115 16.70 -6.67 -4.45
N HIS A 116 17.85 -7.20 -4.07
CA HIS A 116 18.97 -7.52 -4.94
C HIS A 116 19.53 -8.89 -4.62
N ILE A 117 19.78 -9.70 -5.63
CA ILE A 117 20.43 -11.01 -5.54
C ILE A 117 21.74 -10.92 -6.32
N GLU A 118 22.85 -11.07 -5.60
CA GLU A 118 24.17 -11.20 -6.19
C GLU A 118 24.29 -12.57 -6.86
N THR A 119 24.74 -12.58 -8.10
CA THR A 119 24.91 -13.80 -8.91
C THR A 119 26.36 -14.05 -9.27
N PRO A 120 26.75 -15.28 -9.64
CA PRO A 120 28.10 -15.56 -10.12
C PRO A 120 28.45 -14.70 -11.35
N TRP A 121 29.74 -14.43 -11.60
CA TRP A 121 30.23 -13.54 -12.67
C TRP A 121 29.72 -13.82 -14.10
N PHE A 122 29.27 -15.05 -14.38
CA PHE A 122 28.70 -15.46 -15.67
C PHE A 122 27.19 -15.19 -15.76
N CYS A 123 26.59 -14.67 -14.70
CA CYS A 123 25.24 -14.17 -14.62
C CYS A 123 25.25 -12.68 -14.28
N SER A 124 24.30 -11.94 -14.83
CA SER A 124 23.99 -10.60 -14.36
C SER A 124 23.22 -10.71 -13.06
N ASP A 125 23.51 -9.83 -12.11
CA ASP A 125 22.74 -9.72 -10.88
C ASP A 125 21.25 -9.49 -11.16
N ILE A 126 20.44 -9.81 -10.15
CA ILE A 126 18.99 -9.79 -10.26
C ILE A 126 18.46 -8.79 -9.25
N ASP A 127 17.87 -7.71 -9.76
CA ASP A 127 17.07 -6.80 -8.96
C ASP A 127 15.59 -7.15 -9.08
N GLY A 128 14.78 -6.63 -8.17
CA GLY A 128 13.34 -6.78 -8.29
C GLY A 128 12.58 -6.17 -7.13
N THR A 129 11.27 -6.37 -7.16
CA THR A 129 10.36 -5.87 -6.14
C THR A 129 9.49 -7.02 -5.64
N ILE A 130 9.35 -7.15 -4.32
CA ILE A 130 8.36 -8.00 -3.67
C ILE A 130 7.20 -7.11 -3.21
N SER A 131 5.98 -7.57 -3.44
CA SER A 131 4.74 -6.89 -3.08
C SER A 131 3.83 -7.83 -2.30
N VAL A 132 3.28 -7.35 -1.19
CA VAL A 132 2.22 -7.99 -0.40
C VAL A 132 0.99 -7.08 -0.46
N PHE A 133 -0.15 -7.65 -0.84
CA PHE A 133 -1.39 -6.92 -1.04
C PHE A 133 -2.30 -7.16 0.16
N LEU A 134 -2.70 -6.08 0.82
CA LEU A 134 -3.61 -6.09 1.96
C LEU A 134 -4.99 -5.64 1.50
N PHE A 135 -6.00 -6.43 1.83
CA PHE A 135 -7.39 -6.04 1.69
C PHE A 135 -7.91 -5.52 3.03
N MET A 136 -8.52 -4.33 2.99
CA MET A 136 -9.05 -3.64 4.17
C MET A 136 -10.54 -3.43 3.97
N PHE A 137 -11.35 -3.91 4.92
CA PHE A 137 -12.80 -3.83 4.82
C PHE A 137 -13.44 -3.68 6.20
N LEU A 138 -14.69 -3.24 6.23
CA LEU A 138 -15.48 -3.23 7.46
C LEU A 138 -16.29 -4.52 7.56
N ASP A 139 -16.31 -5.13 8.74
CA ASP A 139 -17.22 -6.25 9.00
C ASP A 139 -18.68 -5.79 9.16
N GLY A 140 -19.60 -6.74 9.36
CA GLY A 140 -21.01 -6.45 9.60
C GLY A 140 -21.29 -5.64 10.87
N GLN A 141 -20.32 -5.52 11.77
CA GLN A 141 -20.39 -4.71 13.00
C GLN A 141 -19.70 -3.35 12.86
N LYS A 142 -19.20 -3.01 11.66
CA LYS A 142 -18.48 -1.78 11.32
C LYS A 142 -17.07 -1.66 11.90
N HIS A 143 -16.44 -2.76 12.28
CA HIS A 143 -15.03 -2.77 12.69
C HIS A 143 -14.12 -2.96 11.48
N LEU A 144 -12.96 -2.31 11.48
CA LEU A 144 -11.96 -2.47 10.42
C LEU A 144 -11.25 -3.81 10.56
N HIS A 145 -11.25 -4.57 9.48
CA HIS A 145 -10.45 -5.78 9.30
C HIS A 145 -9.41 -5.56 8.22
N VAL A 146 -8.25 -6.17 8.41
CA VAL A 146 -7.15 -6.17 7.46
C VAL A 146 -6.69 -7.61 7.27
N THR A 147 -6.60 -8.06 6.02
CA THR A 147 -6.19 -9.42 5.66
C THR A 147 -5.18 -9.39 4.53
N VAL A 148 -4.24 -10.32 4.51
CA VAL A 148 -3.37 -10.49 3.34
C VAL A 148 -4.14 -11.18 2.23
N ASP A 149 -4.39 -10.44 1.15
CA ASP A 149 -5.03 -10.96 -0.06
C ASP A 149 -4.08 -11.89 -0.82
N GLY A 150 -2.87 -11.41 -1.11
CA GLY A 150 -1.86 -12.16 -1.84
C GLY A 150 -0.49 -11.49 -1.83
N SER A 151 0.43 -12.08 -2.57
CA SER A 151 1.79 -11.58 -2.74
C SER A 151 2.26 -11.82 -4.17
N TRP A 152 3.15 -10.95 -4.65
CA TRP A 152 3.75 -11.02 -5.97
C TRP A 152 5.20 -10.58 -5.91
N PHE A 153 6.01 -11.03 -6.87
CA PHE A 153 7.35 -10.48 -7.08
C PHE A 153 7.62 -10.31 -8.57
N SER A 154 8.43 -9.31 -8.91
CA SER A 154 8.93 -9.07 -10.26
C SER A 154 10.46 -9.05 -10.24
N PHE A 155 11.06 -9.41 -11.37
CA PHE A 155 12.49 -9.30 -11.60
C PHE A 155 12.75 -8.23 -12.65
N ASP A 156 13.81 -7.46 -12.42
CA ASP A 156 14.43 -6.61 -13.41
C ASP A 156 15.87 -7.13 -13.62
N GLY A 157 16.18 -7.57 -14.84
CA GLY A 157 17.45 -8.19 -15.17
C GLY A 157 17.53 -9.71 -14.93
N GLY A 158 18.74 -10.24 -14.89
CA GLY A 158 19.01 -11.67 -14.77
C GLY A 158 19.13 -12.39 -16.13
N ALA A 159 20.21 -13.16 -16.32
CA ALA A 159 20.33 -14.07 -17.45
C ALA A 159 19.31 -15.22 -17.33
N PRO A 160 18.71 -15.72 -18.43
CA PRO A 160 17.62 -16.71 -18.41
C PRO A 160 17.91 -17.97 -17.58
N PHE A 161 19.18 -18.37 -17.51
CA PHE A 161 19.62 -19.57 -16.79
C PHE A 161 19.75 -19.38 -15.27
N CYS A 162 19.92 -18.14 -14.79
CA CYS A 162 20.05 -17.80 -13.36
C CYS A 162 18.74 -17.30 -12.74
N ALA A 163 17.80 -16.79 -13.56
CA ALA A 163 16.49 -16.34 -13.09
C ALA A 163 15.61 -17.49 -12.54
N GLY A 164 15.77 -18.71 -13.03
CA GLY A 164 15.00 -19.89 -12.58
C GLY A 164 15.20 -20.22 -11.10
N PRO A 165 16.42 -20.55 -10.67
CA PRO A 165 16.71 -20.84 -9.26
C PRO A 165 16.35 -19.70 -8.30
N ALA A 166 16.60 -18.45 -8.70
CA ALA A 166 16.20 -17.27 -7.93
C ALA A 166 14.67 -17.17 -7.79
N SER A 167 13.92 -17.44 -8.87
CA SER A 167 12.47 -17.51 -8.85
C SER A 167 11.96 -18.59 -7.88
N ASP A 168 12.57 -19.77 -7.90
CA ASP A 168 12.15 -20.87 -7.05
C ASP A 168 12.44 -20.60 -5.56
N ALA A 169 13.60 -20.01 -5.25
CA ALA A 169 13.94 -19.59 -3.90
C ALA A 169 12.97 -18.52 -3.37
N LEU A 170 12.64 -17.49 -4.17
CA LEU A 170 11.68 -16.47 -3.78
C LEU A 170 10.27 -17.05 -3.61
N LYS A 171 9.82 -17.91 -4.52
CA LYS A 171 8.53 -18.63 -4.38
C LYS A 171 8.46 -19.43 -3.10
N ALA A 172 9.55 -20.12 -2.74
CA ALA A 172 9.64 -20.88 -1.49
C ALA A 172 9.60 -19.98 -0.24
N ALA A 173 10.12 -18.75 -0.32
CA ALA A 173 10.12 -17.78 0.77
C ALA A 173 8.78 -17.04 0.94
N MET A 174 7.98 -16.89 -0.13
CA MET A 174 6.72 -16.11 -0.11
C MET A 174 5.72 -16.52 0.99
N PRO A 175 5.45 -17.81 1.26
CA PRO A 175 4.57 -18.21 2.35
C PRO A 175 5.03 -17.70 3.72
N ALA A 176 6.35 -17.70 3.98
CA ALA A 176 6.91 -17.20 5.24
C ALA A 176 6.77 -15.68 5.34
N VAL A 177 7.05 -14.95 4.26
CA VAL A 177 6.85 -13.49 4.18
C VAL A 177 5.38 -13.13 4.43
N ARG A 178 4.45 -13.82 3.76
CA ARG A 178 3.00 -13.65 3.96
C ARG A 178 2.62 -13.85 5.42
N LYS A 179 3.11 -14.92 6.05
CA LYS A 179 2.85 -15.20 7.46
C LYS A 179 3.35 -14.09 8.37
N GLN A 180 4.59 -13.62 8.19
CA GLN A 180 5.14 -12.54 9.01
C GLN A 180 4.32 -11.24 8.87
N VAL A 181 3.90 -10.88 7.66
CA VAL A 181 3.03 -9.71 7.46
C VAL A 181 1.68 -9.91 8.15
N GLN A 182 1.07 -11.09 8.01
CA GLN A 182 -0.19 -11.41 8.66
C GLN A 182 -0.10 -11.33 10.20
N ASP A 183 1.01 -11.77 10.79
CA ASP A 183 1.26 -11.73 12.23
C ASP A 183 1.45 -10.30 12.77
N LEU A 184 1.87 -9.34 11.91
CA LEU A 184 1.96 -7.93 12.28
C LEU A 184 0.60 -7.21 12.32
N LEU A 185 -0.36 -7.64 11.49
CA LEU A 185 -1.63 -6.90 11.32
C LEU A 185 -2.37 -6.64 12.64
N PRO A 186 -2.51 -7.59 13.59
CA PRO A 186 -3.21 -7.34 14.85
C PRO A 186 -2.57 -6.23 15.68
N GLN A 187 -1.24 -6.13 15.68
CA GLN A 187 -0.55 -5.05 16.40
C GLN A 187 -0.87 -3.70 15.76
N LEU A 188 -0.85 -3.64 14.43
CA LEU A 188 -1.12 -2.42 13.66
C LEU A 188 -2.58 -1.95 13.79
N THR A 189 -3.54 -2.87 13.95
CA THR A 189 -4.97 -2.54 14.05
C THR A 189 -5.49 -2.48 15.48
N SER A 190 -4.70 -2.91 16.47
CA SER A 190 -5.12 -2.99 17.88
C SER A 190 -5.68 -1.68 18.43
N ALA A 191 -5.10 -0.55 18.06
CA ALA A 191 -5.51 0.78 18.51
C ALA A 191 -6.93 1.18 18.05
N ILE A 192 -7.45 0.53 17.01
CA ILE A 192 -8.75 0.84 16.39
C ILE A 192 -9.70 -0.35 16.36
N ALA A 193 -9.34 -1.48 16.99
CA ALA A 193 -10.12 -2.71 16.95
C ALA A 193 -11.55 -2.57 17.50
N ASN A 194 -11.75 -1.68 18.49
CA ASN A 194 -13.06 -1.44 19.12
C ASN A 194 -13.78 -0.19 18.57
N VAL A 195 -13.23 0.46 17.55
CA VAL A 195 -13.81 1.66 16.97
C VAL A 195 -14.69 1.26 15.79
N LYS A 196 -15.91 1.79 15.76
CA LYS A 196 -16.85 1.59 14.65
C LYS A 196 -16.69 2.69 13.63
N PHE A 197 -16.63 2.29 12.37
CA PHE A 197 -16.46 3.20 11.25
C PHE A 197 -17.62 3.10 10.27
N SER A 198 -18.05 4.22 9.71
CA SER A 198 -19.06 4.24 8.66
C SER A 198 -18.46 3.95 7.29
N LYS A 199 -17.21 4.35 7.05
CA LYS A 199 -16.52 4.19 5.76
C LYS A 199 -14.99 4.19 5.89
N PRO A 200 -14.28 3.26 5.24
CA PRO A 200 -12.85 3.36 4.96
C PRO A 200 -12.60 3.86 3.52
N TYR A 201 -11.50 4.57 3.29
CA TYR A 201 -11.04 4.98 1.95
C TYR A 201 -9.54 5.30 1.93
N PHE A 202 -8.91 5.20 0.76
CA PHE A 202 -7.49 5.51 0.59
C PHE A 202 -7.28 6.97 0.15
N LEU A 203 -6.23 7.58 0.70
CA LEU A 203 -5.76 8.92 0.34
C LEU A 203 -4.29 8.83 -0.08
N PRO A 204 -3.86 9.57 -1.12
CA PRO A 204 -2.47 9.55 -1.55
C PRO A 204 -1.59 10.26 -0.51
N GLY A 205 -0.36 9.79 -0.36
CA GLY A 205 0.60 10.35 0.59
C GLY A 205 0.22 10.12 2.05
N ASN A 206 0.66 11.02 2.93
CA ASN A 206 0.40 10.94 4.38
C ASN A 206 -1.01 11.43 4.80
N GLY A 207 -1.85 11.80 3.82
CA GLY A 207 -3.25 12.15 4.05
C GLY A 207 -3.47 13.38 4.94
N THR A 208 -2.46 14.19 5.24
CA THR A 208 -2.62 15.32 6.16
C THR A 208 -3.61 16.35 5.63
N LYS A 209 -4.23 17.10 6.54
CA LYS A 209 -5.16 18.20 6.23
C LYS A 209 -4.47 19.56 6.14
N THR A 210 -3.14 19.59 6.01
CA THR A 210 -2.37 20.84 5.99
C THR A 210 -2.85 21.74 4.85
N ALA A 211 -3.36 22.93 5.19
CA ALA A 211 -3.91 23.86 4.22
C ALA A 211 -2.85 24.33 3.20
N GLY A 212 -3.30 24.56 1.96
CA GLY A 212 -2.44 25.03 0.87
C GLY A 212 -1.94 23.92 -0.05
N PRO A 213 -1.11 24.28 -1.05
CA PRO A 213 -0.54 23.34 -2.00
C PRO A 213 0.73 22.68 -1.45
N PHE A 214 0.92 21.40 -1.78
CA PHE A 214 2.12 20.65 -1.42
C PHE A 214 2.41 19.56 -2.45
N VAL A 215 3.67 19.14 -2.51
CA VAL A 215 4.13 18.04 -3.36
C VAL A 215 4.44 16.84 -2.48
N GLN A 216 3.93 15.67 -2.86
CA GLN A 216 4.19 14.40 -2.17
C GLN A 216 4.35 13.27 -3.20
N ASN A 217 4.84 12.12 -2.73
CA ASN A 217 5.03 10.95 -3.57
C ASN A 217 4.10 9.82 -3.10
N ALA A 218 3.04 9.56 -3.88
CA ALA A 218 2.08 8.50 -3.59
C ALA A 218 2.67 7.09 -3.81
N SER A 219 3.83 6.98 -4.47
CA SER A 219 4.55 5.71 -4.55
C SER A 219 5.24 5.32 -3.24
N ALA A 220 5.49 6.27 -2.35
CA ALA A 220 6.16 6.03 -1.08
C ALA A 220 5.14 5.79 0.05
N ASP A 221 4.14 6.67 0.11
CA ASP A 221 3.18 6.72 1.20
C ASP A 221 1.74 6.78 0.70
N VAL A 222 0.87 6.12 1.44
CA VAL A 222 -0.58 6.18 1.31
C VAL A 222 -1.21 6.17 2.70
N SER A 223 -2.35 6.82 2.84
CA SER A 223 -3.09 6.88 4.10
C SER A 223 -4.45 6.23 3.99
N LEU A 224 -4.90 5.67 5.10
CA LEU A 224 -6.25 5.16 5.27
C LEU A 224 -7.07 6.20 6.04
N GLY A 225 -8.08 6.76 5.37
CA GLY A 225 -9.12 7.57 5.99
C GLY A 225 -10.21 6.67 6.56
N LEU A 226 -10.56 6.89 7.82
CA LEU A 226 -11.58 6.15 8.56
C LEU A 226 -12.62 7.13 9.10
N LEU A 227 -13.83 7.08 8.56
CA LEU A 227 -14.92 7.92 9.04
C LEU A 227 -15.61 7.25 10.22
N LEU A 228 -15.69 7.93 11.37
CA LEU A 228 -16.38 7.40 12.54
C LEU A 228 -17.87 7.13 12.26
N ALA A 229 -18.42 6.10 12.90
CA ALA A 229 -19.82 5.70 12.78
C ALA A 229 -20.75 6.46 13.73
#